data_AF-A0A354J3P2-F1
#
_entry.id   AF-A0A354J3P2-F1
#
_cell.length_a   1.000
_cell.length_b   1.000
_cell.length_c   1.000
_cell.angle_alpha   90.00
_cell.angle_beta   90.00
_cell.angle_gamma   90.00
#
_symmetry.space_group_name_H-M   'P 1'
#
loop_
_entity.id
_entity.type
_entity.pdbx_description
1 polymer ?
#
loop_
_entity_poly.entity_id
_entity_poly.type
_entity_poly.pdbx_seq_one_letter_code
_entity_poly.pdbx_strand_id
1 'polypeptide(L)'
;MINVLKRDGQVAEFNLGKINSAITKAFKATEKYYTDDIINLLALRVTADFQNKIKDNLIHVEDIQDSVEKILEQTGYTDVAKAYILYRKNREKMRNMKSTILDYKELVNSYVKEEDWRVKENSTVTYSVGGLILHNSGSITANYWLSEIYDEEIANAHRNADIHLHDLSMLTGYCAGWSLKQLIKEGLGGIPGKITSTPASHLSTLCNQMVNFLGIMQNEWAGAQAFSSFDTYLAPFVKVDNLTYKEVKQCIQSFVYGVNTPSRWGTQAPFSNITLDWTVPDDLAE
;
A
#
# COMPACT_ATOMS: atom_id res chain seq x y z
N MET A 1 32.52 31.23 13.28
CA MET A 1 31.91 31.01 11.96
C MET A 1 30.63 30.24 12.17
N ILE A 2 29.53 30.66 11.55
CA ILE A 2 28.22 30.01 11.70
C ILE A 2 28.14 28.85 10.72
N ASN A 3 27.72 27.69 11.20
CA ASN A 3 27.53 26.49 10.42
C ASN A 3 26.05 26.11 10.35
N VAL A 4 25.63 25.64 9.19
CA VAL A 4 24.27 25.19 8.92
C VAL A 4 24.24 23.67 8.94
N LEU A 5 23.44 23.10 9.83
CA LEU A 5 23.10 21.68 9.86
C LEU A 5 21.98 21.43 8.85
N LYS A 6 22.31 20.69 7.79
CA LYS A 6 21.34 20.26 6.79
C LYS A 6 20.51 19.09 7.33
N ARG A 7 19.37 18.83 6.67
CA ARG A 7 18.47 17.71 7.00
C ARG A 7 19.13 16.32 6.91
N ASP A 8 20.16 16.17 6.09
CA ASP A 8 20.94 14.94 5.91
C ASP A 8 22.05 14.76 6.98
N GLY A 9 22.09 15.64 7.98
CA GLY A 9 23.12 15.64 9.02
C GLY A 9 24.45 16.27 8.59
N GLN A 10 24.61 16.67 7.32
CA GLN A 10 25.83 17.35 6.88
C GLN A 10 25.91 18.78 7.42
N VAL A 11 27.11 19.16 7.84
CA VAL A 11 27.41 20.52 8.28
C VAL A 11 28.03 21.29 7.11
N ALA A 12 27.49 22.47 6.82
CA ALA A 12 28.01 23.36 5.77
C ALA A 12 28.17 24.79 6.29
N GLU A 13 29.13 25.52 5.75
CA GLU A 13 29.33 26.92 6.13
C GLU A 13 28.13 27.78 5.70
N PHE A 14 27.74 28.71 6.59
CA PHE A 14 26.67 29.66 6.31
C PHE A 14 27.06 30.60 5.15
N ASN A 15 26.14 30.80 4.21
CA ASN A 15 26.33 31.69 3.07
C ASN A 15 25.06 32.50 2.81
N LEU A 16 25.13 33.81 3.07
CA LEU A 16 24.03 34.76 2.87
C LEU A 16 23.51 34.77 1.42
N GLY A 17 24.39 34.56 0.44
CA GLY A 17 24.04 34.49 -0.98
C GLY A 17 23.03 33.40 -1.31
N LYS A 18 22.98 32.31 -0.52
CA LYS A 18 21.94 31.27 -0.67
C LYS A 18 20.55 31.78 -0.28
N ILE A 19 20.47 32.62 0.75
CA ILE A 19 19.21 33.26 1.17
C ILE A 19 18.77 34.26 0.10
N ASN A 20 19.68 35.12 -0.36
CA ASN A 20 19.41 36.05 -1.47
C ASN A 20 18.84 35.33 -2.68
N SER A 21 19.52 34.27 -3.16
CA SER A 21 19.06 33.50 -4.31
C SER A 21 17.67 32.88 -4.11
N ALA A 22 17.38 32.38 -2.91
CA ALA A 22 16.09 31.78 -2.59
C ALA A 22 14.96 32.81 -2.59
N ILE A 23 15.18 33.98 -1.96
CA ILE A 23 14.22 35.08 -1.93
C ILE A 23 14.00 35.62 -3.36
N THR A 24 15.07 35.87 -4.13
CA THR A 24 14.96 36.33 -5.53
C THR A 24 14.12 35.37 -6.38
N LYS A 25 14.29 34.06 -6.22
CA LYS A 25 13.48 33.06 -6.94
C LYS A 25 12.00 33.15 -6.59
N ALA A 26 11.67 33.38 -5.33
CA ALA A 26 10.28 33.56 -4.90
C ALA A 26 9.68 34.83 -5.51
N PHE A 27 10.40 35.97 -5.48
CA PHE A 27 9.96 37.21 -6.11
C PHE A 27 9.72 37.04 -7.62
N LYS A 28 10.67 36.41 -8.33
CA LYS A 28 10.53 36.07 -9.76
C LYS A 28 9.32 35.20 -10.05
N ALA A 29 9.07 34.17 -9.23
CA ALA A 29 7.93 33.26 -9.40
C ALA A 29 6.58 33.96 -9.23
N THR A 30 6.53 35.04 -8.46
CA THR A 30 5.32 35.86 -8.25
C THR A 30 5.23 37.08 -9.16
N GLU A 31 6.19 37.27 -10.08
CA GLU A 31 6.30 38.44 -10.96
C GLU A 31 6.27 39.79 -10.22
N LYS A 32 6.69 39.82 -8.94
CA LYS A 32 6.77 41.06 -8.17
C LYS A 32 8.04 41.83 -8.53
N TYR A 33 7.91 43.15 -8.60
CA TYR A 33 9.05 44.04 -8.71
C TYR A 33 9.96 43.91 -7.49
N TYR A 34 11.27 43.81 -7.73
CA TYR A 34 12.30 43.78 -6.70
C TYR A 34 13.56 44.48 -7.20
N THR A 35 14.37 44.97 -6.27
CA THR A 35 15.72 45.46 -6.52
C THR A 35 16.71 44.65 -5.69
N ASP A 36 17.99 44.68 -6.05
CA ASP A 36 19.02 43.98 -5.28
C ASP A 36 19.09 44.51 -3.84
N ASP A 37 18.82 45.79 -3.62
CA ASP A 37 18.76 46.40 -2.29
C ASP A 37 17.62 45.82 -1.45
N ILE A 38 16.43 45.61 -2.03
CA ILE A 38 15.29 45.00 -1.34
C ILE A 38 15.63 43.57 -0.93
N ILE A 39 16.22 42.78 -1.84
CA ILE A 39 16.59 41.39 -1.56
C ILE A 39 17.65 41.33 -0.46
N ASN A 40 18.69 42.14 -0.55
CA ASN A 40 19.75 42.20 0.46
C ASN A 40 19.20 42.62 1.83
N LEU A 41 18.31 43.62 1.88
CA LEU A 41 17.67 44.05 3.11
C LEU A 41 16.86 42.91 3.75
N LEU A 42 16.06 42.19 2.96
CA LEU A 42 15.29 41.04 3.44
C LEU A 42 16.20 39.93 3.97
N ALA A 43 17.26 39.57 3.25
CA ALA A 43 18.19 38.54 3.67
C ALA A 43 18.97 38.90 4.95
N LEU A 44 19.34 40.17 5.12
CA LEU A 44 19.94 40.65 6.36
C LEU A 44 18.95 40.58 7.52
N ARG A 45 17.68 40.93 7.29
CA ARG A 45 16.63 40.85 8.31
C ARG A 45 16.33 39.40 8.71
N VAL A 46 16.35 38.46 7.76
CA VAL A 46 16.29 37.02 8.05
C VAL A 46 17.48 36.59 8.93
N THR A 47 18.68 37.07 8.62
CA THR A 47 19.89 36.79 9.41
C THR A 47 19.77 37.28 10.84
N ALA A 48 19.19 38.47 11.04
CA ALA A 48 18.92 39.01 12.36
C ALA A 48 17.83 38.21 13.12
N ASP A 49 16.79 37.72 12.44
CA ASP A 49 15.70 36.97 13.08
C ASP A 49 16.16 35.60 13.62
N PHE A 50 16.96 34.85 12.87
CA PHE A 50 17.43 33.55 13.31
C PHE A 50 18.65 33.60 14.24
N GLN A 51 19.27 34.77 14.45
CA GLN A 51 20.50 34.90 15.24
C GLN A 51 20.33 34.33 16.67
N ASN A 52 19.15 34.52 17.28
CA ASN A 52 18.83 34.00 18.60
C ASN A 52 18.59 32.49 18.64
N LYS A 53 18.45 31.83 17.49
CA LYS A 53 18.26 30.38 17.36
C LYS A 53 19.59 29.62 17.23
N ILE A 54 20.70 30.34 17.04
CA ILE A 54 22.03 29.73 16.92
C ILE A 54 22.46 29.17 18.28
N LYS A 55 22.81 27.88 18.32
CA LYS A 55 23.39 27.22 19.49
C LYS A 55 24.72 26.58 19.10
N ASP A 56 25.78 26.81 19.88
CA ASP A 56 27.12 26.26 19.61
C ASP A 56 27.65 26.54 18.19
N ASN A 57 27.38 27.73 17.66
CA ASN A 57 27.67 28.14 16.26
C ASN A 57 26.96 27.29 15.19
N LEU A 58 25.94 26.51 15.55
CA LEU A 58 25.16 25.66 14.68
C LEU A 58 23.71 26.18 14.56
N ILE A 59 23.14 26.07 13.37
CA ILE A 59 21.73 26.37 13.11
C ILE A 59 21.13 25.33 12.16
N HIS A 60 19.89 24.90 12.41
CA HIS A 60 19.22 24.00 11.47
C HIS A 60 18.76 24.76 10.23
N VAL A 61 18.84 24.11 9.08
CA VAL A 61 18.36 24.70 7.82
C VAL A 61 16.87 25.06 7.87
N GLU A 62 16.06 24.33 8.66
CA GLU A 62 14.64 24.66 8.88
C GLU A 62 14.46 25.99 9.58
N ASP A 63 15.24 26.27 10.63
CA ASP A 63 15.16 27.53 11.36
C ASP A 63 15.40 28.75 10.44
N ILE A 64 16.34 28.61 9.49
CA ILE A 64 16.62 29.64 8.50
C ILE A 64 15.42 29.81 7.57
N GLN A 65 14.84 28.71 7.08
CA GLN A 65 13.69 28.74 6.16
C GLN A 65 12.45 29.34 6.81
N ASP A 66 12.13 28.95 8.05
CA ASP A 66 11.01 29.51 8.81
C ASP A 66 11.19 31.00 9.06
N SER A 67 12.45 31.45 9.23
CA SER A 67 12.77 32.87 9.38
C SER A 67 12.59 33.63 8.05
N VAL A 68 12.88 33.00 6.90
CA VAL A 68 12.55 33.58 5.57
C VAL A 68 11.05 33.79 5.41
N GLU A 69 10.25 32.78 5.75
CA GLU A 69 8.78 32.84 5.66
C GLU A 69 8.22 33.96 6.53
N LYS A 70 8.60 33.96 7.81
CA LYS A 70 8.20 34.99 8.77
C LYS A 70 8.55 36.40 8.33
N ILE A 71 9.77 36.62 7.82
CA ILE A 71 10.19 37.96 7.38
C ILE A 71 9.44 38.41 6.13
N LEU A 72 9.19 37.52 5.16
CA LEU A 72 8.41 37.84 3.97
C LEU A 72 6.97 38.22 4.33
N GLU A 73 6.35 37.53 5.30
CA GLU A 73 5.02 37.88 5.81
C GLU A 73 5.02 39.22 6.54
N GLN A 74 5.95 39.43 7.48
CA GLN A 74 6.05 40.66 8.27
C GLN A 74 6.32 41.92 7.44
N THR A 75 6.94 41.76 6.27
CA THR A 75 7.27 42.86 5.35
C THR A 75 6.20 43.11 4.30
N GLY A 76 5.07 42.39 4.36
CA GLY A 76 3.93 42.58 3.46
C GLY A 76 4.05 41.83 2.12
N TYR A 77 5.04 40.96 1.98
CA TYR A 77 5.22 40.11 0.79
C TYR A 77 4.54 38.75 0.96
N THR A 78 3.30 38.73 1.45
CA THR A 78 2.53 37.50 1.74
C THR A 78 2.43 36.55 0.55
N ASP A 79 2.24 37.07 -0.67
CA ASP A 79 2.17 36.23 -1.87
C ASP A 79 3.52 35.56 -2.19
N VAL A 80 4.62 36.27 -1.93
CA VAL A 80 5.99 35.76 -2.11
C VAL A 80 6.29 34.70 -1.05
N ALA A 81 5.85 34.94 0.20
CA ALA A 81 5.95 33.95 1.29
C ALA A 81 5.20 32.67 0.92
N LYS A 82 3.95 32.77 0.43
CA LYS A 82 3.17 31.62 -0.04
C LYS A 82 3.88 30.86 -1.16
N ALA A 83 4.41 31.56 -2.16
CA ALA A 83 5.15 30.92 -3.26
C ALA A 83 6.41 30.20 -2.76
N TYR A 84 7.11 30.80 -1.78
CA TYR A 84 8.26 30.19 -1.13
C TYR A 84 7.89 28.91 -0.35
N ILE A 85 6.83 28.96 0.47
CA ILE A 85 6.31 27.82 1.24
C ILE A 85 5.92 26.67 0.30
N LEU A 86 5.16 26.97 -0.76
CA LEU A 86 4.75 25.99 -1.77
C LEU A 86 5.95 25.36 -2.48
N TYR A 87 6.95 26.16 -2.83
CA TYR A 87 8.18 25.64 -3.43
C TYR A 87 8.95 24.72 -2.46
N ARG A 88 9.05 25.08 -1.18
CA ARG A 88 9.65 24.24 -0.13
C ARG A 88 8.93 22.91 -0.02
N LYS A 89 7.59 22.93 0.10
CA LYS A 89 6.76 21.72 0.18
C LYS A 89 6.89 20.83 -1.06
N ASN A 90 6.92 21.42 -2.26
CA ASN A 90 7.14 20.67 -3.50
C ASN A 90 8.55 20.06 -3.59
N ARG A 91 9.59 20.79 -3.14
CA ARG A 91 10.97 20.29 -3.07
C ARG A 91 11.12 19.15 -2.08
N GLU A 92 10.45 19.25 -0.95
CA GLU A 92 10.36 18.19 0.07
C GLU A 92 9.66 16.96 -0.51
N LYS A 93 8.47 17.13 -1.12
CA LYS A 93 7.77 16.04 -1.80
C LYS A 93 8.63 15.39 -2.88
N MET A 94 9.32 16.17 -3.73
CA MET A 94 10.22 15.64 -4.76
C MET A 94 11.45 14.92 -4.18
N ARG A 95 11.98 15.35 -3.03
CA ARG A 95 13.12 14.67 -2.38
C ARG A 95 12.69 13.36 -1.74
N ASN A 96 11.55 13.35 -1.06
CA ASN A 96 10.94 12.13 -0.55
C ASN A 96 10.65 11.18 -1.71
N MET A 97 10.02 11.67 -2.79
CA MET A 97 9.84 10.89 -4.02
C MET A 97 11.15 10.38 -4.61
N LYS A 98 12.28 11.11 -4.51
CA LYS A 98 13.58 10.64 -5.01
C LYS A 98 14.16 9.49 -4.19
N SER A 99 13.82 9.39 -2.90
CA SER A 99 14.08 8.18 -2.11
C SER A 99 13.08 7.07 -2.42
N THR A 100 11.90 7.42 -2.94
CA THR A 100 10.85 6.51 -3.42
C THR A 100 10.97 6.13 -4.90
N ILE A 101 11.98 6.63 -5.64
CA ILE A 101 12.30 6.09 -6.97
C ILE A 101 12.87 4.70 -6.70
N LEU A 102 11.96 3.72 -6.64
CA LEU A 102 12.25 2.31 -6.67
C LEU A 102 13.26 2.09 -7.81
N ASP A 103 14.50 1.81 -7.45
CA ASP A 103 15.46 1.30 -8.42
C ASP A 103 14.93 -0.08 -8.82
N TYR A 104 14.19 -0.13 -9.92
CA TYR A 104 13.58 -1.34 -10.45
C TYR A 104 14.62 -2.47 -10.59
N LYS A 105 15.90 -2.11 -10.80
CA LYS A 105 17.01 -3.05 -10.81
C LYS A 105 17.25 -3.65 -9.42
N GLU A 106 17.22 -2.84 -8.37
CA GLU A 106 17.37 -3.29 -6.98
C GLU A 106 16.19 -4.17 -6.56
N LEU A 107 14.96 -3.76 -6.87
CA LEU A 107 13.74 -4.55 -6.58
C LEU A 107 13.80 -5.94 -7.20
N VAL A 108 14.08 -6.03 -8.51
CA VAL A 108 14.18 -7.32 -9.21
C VAL A 108 15.38 -8.14 -8.71
N ASN A 109 16.54 -7.51 -8.48
CA ASN A 109 17.72 -8.22 -7.98
C ASN A 109 17.52 -8.75 -6.56
N SER A 110 16.82 -8.01 -5.70
CA SER A 110 16.56 -8.41 -4.31
C SER A 110 15.76 -9.72 -4.24
N TYR A 111 14.80 -9.89 -5.15
CA TYR A 111 14.06 -11.14 -5.31
C TYR A 111 14.94 -12.25 -5.93
N VAL A 112 15.62 -11.97 -7.04
CA VAL A 112 16.42 -12.97 -7.77
C VAL A 112 17.57 -13.52 -6.93
N LYS A 113 18.14 -12.70 -6.05
CA LYS A 113 19.25 -13.09 -5.16
C LYS A 113 18.78 -13.55 -3.77
N GLU A 114 17.47 -13.56 -3.50
CA GLU A 114 16.90 -13.82 -2.17
C GLU A 114 17.50 -12.97 -1.03
N GLU A 115 17.89 -11.72 -1.34
CA GLU A 115 18.51 -10.81 -0.37
C GLU A 115 17.49 -10.14 0.56
N ASP A 116 16.20 -10.07 0.16
CA ASP A 116 15.13 -9.46 0.94
C ASP A 116 14.33 -10.51 1.74
N TRP A 117 14.17 -10.29 3.04
CA TRP A 117 13.35 -11.14 3.91
C TRP A 117 11.89 -11.20 3.45
N ARG A 118 11.40 -10.18 2.73
CA ARG A 118 10.05 -10.14 2.16
C ARG A 118 9.79 -11.26 1.15
N VAL A 119 10.84 -11.84 0.57
CA VAL A 119 10.73 -13.06 -0.24
C VAL A 119 10.20 -14.24 0.59
N LYS A 120 10.40 -14.22 1.91
CA LYS A 120 9.95 -15.24 2.88
C LYS A 120 8.80 -14.79 3.79
N GLU A 121 8.22 -13.60 3.57
CA GLU A 121 7.12 -13.07 4.39
C GLU A 121 5.89 -13.99 4.36
N ASN A 122 5.63 -14.62 3.20
CA ASN A 122 4.54 -15.56 3.05
C ASN A 122 5.09 -16.98 2.90
N SER A 123 4.81 -17.82 3.90
CA SER A 123 5.28 -19.20 4.02
C SER A 123 4.84 -20.13 2.89
N THR A 124 3.87 -19.70 2.08
CA THR A 124 3.36 -20.48 0.95
C THR A 124 3.88 -20.00 -0.42
N VAL A 125 4.58 -18.85 -0.52
CA VAL A 125 5.25 -18.46 -1.78
C VAL A 125 6.51 -19.30 -1.94
N THR A 126 6.68 -19.88 -3.13
CA THR A 126 7.96 -20.47 -3.58
C THR A 126 8.60 -19.61 -4.67
N TYR A 127 9.94 -19.62 -4.72
CA TYR A 127 10.72 -18.91 -5.74
C TYR A 127 10.25 -19.30 -7.14
N SER A 128 9.65 -18.34 -7.82
CA SER A 128 8.98 -18.53 -9.11
C SER A 128 8.73 -17.20 -9.81
N VAL A 129 8.33 -17.25 -11.08
CA VAL A 129 7.88 -16.07 -11.82
C VAL A 129 6.61 -15.47 -11.19
N GLY A 130 5.71 -16.31 -10.69
CA GLY A 130 4.51 -15.85 -9.98
C GLY A 130 4.85 -15.08 -8.70
N GLY A 131 5.79 -15.60 -7.91
CA GLY A 131 6.31 -14.91 -6.72
C GLY A 131 7.04 -13.60 -7.05
N LEU A 132 7.77 -13.53 -8.17
CA LEU A 132 8.43 -12.30 -8.60
C LEU A 132 7.41 -11.19 -8.91
N ILE A 133 6.33 -11.54 -9.63
CA ILE A 133 5.27 -10.60 -9.95
C ILE A 133 4.61 -10.09 -8.66
N LEU A 134 4.30 -10.98 -7.72
CA LEU A 134 3.75 -10.59 -6.42
C LEU A 134 4.70 -9.70 -5.62
N HIS A 135 6.00 -10.06 -5.54
CA HIS A 135 6.99 -9.30 -4.80
C HIS A 135 7.14 -7.87 -5.35
N ASN A 136 7.22 -7.74 -6.67
CA ASN A 136 7.33 -6.44 -7.32
C ASN A 136 6.08 -5.59 -7.10
N SER A 137 4.90 -6.16 -7.35
CA SER A 137 3.62 -5.47 -7.15
C SER A 137 3.39 -5.09 -5.69
N GLY A 138 3.73 -6.00 -4.78
CA GLY A 138 3.57 -5.81 -3.34
C GLY A 138 4.46 -4.70 -2.79
N SER A 139 5.72 -4.66 -3.20
CA SER A 139 6.66 -3.61 -2.78
C SER A 139 6.23 -2.22 -3.29
N ILE A 140 5.69 -2.13 -4.51
CA ILE A 140 5.16 -0.88 -5.04
C ILE A 140 3.92 -0.43 -4.25
N THR A 141 2.99 -1.36 -4.02
CA THR A 141 1.72 -1.09 -3.31
C THR A 141 1.98 -0.68 -1.86
N ALA A 142 2.91 -1.35 -1.18
CA ALA A 142 3.27 -1.03 0.19
C ALA A 142 3.87 0.38 0.31
N ASN A 143 4.73 0.78 -0.63
CA ASN A 143 5.25 2.14 -0.66
C ASN A 143 4.14 3.17 -0.89
N TYR A 144 3.21 2.90 -1.81
CA TYR A 144 2.07 3.77 -2.06
C TYR A 144 1.21 4.00 -0.81
N TRP A 145 0.89 2.93 -0.07
CA TRP A 145 0.20 3.03 1.22
C TRP A 145 0.94 3.96 2.19
N LEU A 146 2.25 3.74 2.38
CA LEU A 146 3.06 4.45 3.36
C LEU A 146 3.50 5.86 2.94
N SER A 147 3.30 6.25 1.67
CA SER A 147 3.71 7.56 1.16
C SER A 147 2.55 8.46 0.78
N GLU A 148 1.45 7.91 0.27
CA GLU A 148 0.32 8.71 -0.24
C GLU A 148 -0.97 8.53 0.57
N ILE A 149 -1.15 7.43 1.31
CA ILE A 149 -2.41 7.15 2.03
C ILE A 149 -2.28 7.36 3.54
N TYR A 150 -1.29 6.73 4.18
CA TYR A 150 -1.08 6.85 5.61
C TYR A 150 -0.35 8.14 5.97
N ASP A 151 -0.70 8.68 7.14
CA ASP A 151 0.02 9.80 7.73
C ASP A 151 1.47 9.41 8.06
N GLU A 152 2.35 10.42 8.07
CA GLU A 152 3.78 10.23 8.27
C GLU A 152 4.10 9.54 9.61
N GLU A 153 3.32 9.83 10.66
CA GLU A 153 3.46 9.19 11.97
C GLU A 153 3.25 7.67 11.89
N ILE A 154 2.16 7.23 11.25
CA ILE A 154 1.83 5.81 11.08
C ILE A 154 2.87 5.13 10.20
N ALA A 155 3.25 5.78 9.10
CA ALA A 155 4.24 5.24 8.18
C ALA A 155 5.61 5.06 8.84
N ASN A 156 6.02 6.02 9.67
CA ASN A 156 7.28 5.94 10.42
C ASN A 156 7.21 4.89 11.52
N ALA A 157 6.10 4.77 12.25
CA ALA A 157 5.91 3.71 13.24
C ALA A 157 6.05 2.31 12.61
N HIS A 158 5.51 2.11 11.40
CA HIS A 158 5.72 0.86 10.66
C HIS A 158 7.19 0.66 10.24
N ARG A 159 7.83 1.69 9.65
CA ARG A 159 9.23 1.61 9.18
C ARG A 159 10.23 1.40 10.31
N ASN A 160 9.96 1.95 11.48
CA ASN A 160 10.79 1.81 12.68
C ASN A 160 10.48 0.54 13.48
N ALA A 161 9.52 -0.27 13.01
CA ALA A 161 9.03 -1.47 13.68
C ALA A 161 8.42 -1.24 15.08
N ASP A 162 7.91 -0.04 15.33
CA ASP A 162 7.08 0.27 16.51
C ASP A 162 5.72 -0.42 16.41
N ILE A 163 5.20 -0.53 15.19
CA ILE A 163 4.00 -1.32 14.83
C ILE A 163 4.25 -2.10 13.54
N HIS A 164 3.44 -3.12 13.29
CA HIS A 164 3.44 -3.84 12.01
C HIS A 164 2.06 -3.72 11.36
N LEU A 165 2.04 -3.19 10.13
CA LEU A 165 0.83 -3.08 9.32
C LEU A 165 0.83 -4.28 8.39
N HIS A 166 -0.17 -5.14 8.57
CA HIS A 166 -0.30 -6.37 7.79
C HIS A 166 -0.78 -6.07 6.37
N ASP A 167 -0.36 -6.92 5.42
CA ASP A 167 -0.88 -7.00 4.05
C ASP A 167 -0.79 -5.72 3.21
N LEU A 168 0.22 -4.88 3.47
CA LEU A 168 0.51 -3.67 2.68
C LEU A 168 0.82 -3.98 1.19
N SER A 169 1.07 -5.23 0.85
CA SER A 169 1.35 -5.69 -0.52
C SER A 169 0.11 -5.66 -1.43
N MET A 170 -1.09 -5.49 -0.87
CA MET A 170 -2.34 -5.46 -1.62
C MET A 170 -3.14 -4.19 -1.33
N LEU A 171 -3.93 -3.74 -2.30
CA LEU A 171 -4.83 -2.58 -2.16
C LEU A 171 -6.30 -3.05 -2.14
N THR A 172 -6.62 -3.92 -1.19
CA THR A 172 -7.93 -4.56 -1.09
C THR A 172 -8.26 -4.93 0.37
N GLY A 173 -9.43 -5.52 0.61
CA GLY A 173 -9.80 -6.06 1.91
C GLY A 173 -8.93 -7.24 2.33
N TYR A 174 -8.92 -7.52 3.64
CA TYR A 174 -8.12 -8.60 4.21
C TYR A 174 -8.75 -9.98 3.95
N CYS A 175 -9.68 -10.41 4.79
CA CYS A 175 -10.35 -11.71 4.70
C CYS A 175 -11.85 -11.54 4.52
N ALA A 176 -12.50 -12.54 3.93
CA ALA A 176 -13.94 -12.54 3.74
C ALA A 176 -14.55 -13.96 3.89
N GLY A 177 -15.75 -13.99 4.46
CA GLY A 177 -16.63 -15.15 4.47
C GLY A 177 -17.73 -14.98 3.42
N TRP A 178 -17.95 -16.00 2.61
CA TRP A 178 -18.85 -15.96 1.47
C TRP A 178 -20.09 -16.79 1.69
N SER A 179 -21.22 -16.26 1.21
CA SER A 179 -22.49 -16.96 1.24
C SER A 179 -22.52 -18.05 0.17
N LEU A 180 -22.35 -19.31 0.60
CA LEU A 180 -22.49 -20.46 -0.29
C LEU A 180 -23.92 -20.55 -0.86
N LYS A 181 -24.93 -20.13 -0.09
CA LYS A 181 -26.32 -20.01 -0.54
C LYS A 181 -26.45 -19.09 -1.76
N GLN A 182 -25.73 -17.97 -1.77
CA GLN A 182 -25.74 -17.04 -2.89
C GLN A 182 -25.11 -17.68 -4.14
N LEU A 183 -23.93 -18.30 -3.99
CA LEU A 183 -23.26 -19.03 -5.07
C LEU A 183 -24.17 -20.12 -5.67
N ILE A 184 -24.89 -20.86 -4.82
CA ILE A 184 -25.84 -21.90 -5.26
C ILE A 184 -27.01 -21.30 -6.04
N LYS A 185 -27.55 -20.16 -5.62
CA LYS A 185 -28.74 -19.56 -6.23
C LYS A 185 -28.45 -18.76 -7.49
N GLU A 186 -27.30 -18.08 -7.53
CA GLU A 186 -26.95 -17.12 -8.58
C GLU A 186 -25.91 -17.68 -9.56
N GLY A 187 -25.16 -18.71 -9.15
CA GLY A 187 -24.02 -19.21 -9.91
C GLY A 187 -22.81 -18.28 -9.82
N LEU A 188 -21.90 -18.41 -10.79
CA LEU A 188 -20.70 -17.56 -10.89
C LEU A 188 -20.91 -16.50 -11.96
N GLY A 189 -21.17 -15.25 -11.59
CA GLY A 189 -21.33 -14.21 -12.60
C GLY A 189 -21.65 -12.82 -12.07
N GLY A 190 -22.28 -12.02 -12.91
CA GLY A 190 -22.68 -10.65 -12.57
C GLY A 190 -21.68 -9.56 -12.97
N ILE A 191 -20.55 -9.91 -13.60
CA ILE A 191 -19.52 -8.95 -14.02
C ILE A 191 -19.59 -8.71 -15.54
N PRO A 192 -19.85 -7.47 -15.99
CA PRO A 192 -19.86 -7.13 -17.41
C PRO A 192 -18.55 -7.50 -18.11
N GLY A 193 -18.63 -8.16 -19.27
CA GLY A 193 -17.46 -8.53 -20.07
C GLY A 193 -16.68 -9.75 -19.58
N LYS A 194 -17.17 -10.47 -18.56
CA LYS A 194 -16.62 -11.76 -18.11
C LYS A 194 -17.59 -12.89 -18.40
N ILE A 195 -17.04 -14.10 -18.58
CA ILE A 195 -17.85 -15.31 -18.77
C ILE A 195 -18.53 -15.63 -17.44
N THR A 196 -19.83 -15.91 -17.50
CA THR A 196 -20.65 -16.28 -16.34
C THR A 196 -21.09 -17.74 -16.45
N SER A 197 -21.20 -18.42 -15.31
CA SER A 197 -21.78 -19.75 -15.18
C SER A 197 -23.11 -19.66 -14.43
N THR A 198 -24.12 -20.35 -14.94
CA THR A 198 -25.41 -20.49 -14.25
C THR A 198 -25.26 -21.30 -12.96
N PRO A 199 -26.26 -21.24 -12.04
CA PRO A 199 -26.35 -22.11 -10.88
C PRO A 199 -26.06 -23.59 -11.18
N ALA A 200 -25.32 -24.25 -10.30
CA ALA A 200 -25.04 -25.67 -10.40
C ALA A 200 -26.30 -26.49 -10.10
N SER A 201 -26.57 -27.53 -10.91
CA SER A 201 -27.66 -28.50 -10.66
C SER A 201 -27.19 -29.78 -9.95
N HIS A 202 -25.91 -30.09 -10.02
CA HIS A 202 -25.31 -31.33 -9.48
C HIS A 202 -24.12 -31.02 -8.57
N LEU A 203 -23.86 -31.91 -7.61
CA LEU A 203 -22.80 -31.75 -6.62
C LEU A 203 -21.41 -31.54 -7.26
N SER A 204 -21.09 -32.30 -8.31
CA SER A 204 -19.81 -32.21 -9.01
C SER A 204 -19.59 -30.85 -9.67
N THR A 205 -20.65 -30.27 -10.26
CA THR A 205 -20.60 -28.93 -10.84
C THR A 205 -20.43 -27.87 -9.76
N LEU A 206 -21.15 -28.00 -8.64
CA LEU A 206 -21.02 -27.08 -7.51
C LEU A 206 -19.61 -27.10 -6.92
N CYS A 207 -19.03 -28.27 -6.67
CA CYS A 207 -17.64 -28.39 -6.22
C CYS A 207 -16.66 -27.65 -7.15
N ASN A 208 -16.82 -27.80 -8.47
CA ASN A 208 -15.98 -27.09 -9.44
C ASN A 208 -16.21 -25.56 -9.40
N GLN A 209 -17.46 -25.11 -9.27
CA GLN A 209 -17.76 -23.69 -9.13
C GLN A 209 -17.16 -23.11 -7.84
N MET A 210 -17.19 -23.85 -6.73
CA MET A 210 -16.58 -23.43 -5.47
C MET A 210 -15.06 -23.32 -5.57
N VAL A 211 -14.38 -24.27 -6.22
CA VAL A 211 -12.93 -24.20 -6.48
C VAL A 211 -12.60 -22.94 -7.30
N ASN A 212 -13.33 -22.70 -8.39
CA ASN A 212 -13.12 -21.52 -9.23
C ASN A 212 -13.42 -20.23 -8.47
N PHE A 213 -14.49 -20.20 -7.67
CA PHE A 213 -14.84 -19.05 -6.83
C PHE A 213 -13.69 -18.68 -5.90
N LEU A 214 -13.20 -19.64 -5.11
CA LEU A 214 -12.11 -19.40 -4.16
C LEU A 214 -10.82 -18.97 -4.87
N GLY A 215 -10.51 -19.57 -6.03
CA GLY A 215 -9.37 -19.15 -6.85
C GLY A 215 -9.49 -17.72 -7.41
N ILE A 216 -10.69 -17.30 -7.81
CA ILE A 216 -10.93 -15.91 -8.24
C ILE A 216 -10.80 -14.97 -7.05
N MET A 217 -11.47 -15.25 -5.93
CA MET A 217 -11.48 -14.36 -4.77
C MET A 217 -10.10 -14.20 -4.13
N GLN A 218 -9.23 -15.20 -4.20
CA GLN A 218 -7.83 -15.08 -3.77
C GLN A 218 -7.06 -13.97 -4.51
N ASN A 219 -7.44 -13.64 -5.75
CA ASN A 219 -6.80 -12.56 -6.49
C ASN A 219 -7.37 -11.18 -6.13
N GLU A 220 -8.53 -11.14 -5.47
CA GLU A 220 -9.24 -9.91 -5.13
C GLU A 220 -9.13 -9.56 -3.64
N TRP A 221 -8.63 -10.46 -2.80
CA TRP A 221 -8.51 -10.31 -1.34
C TRP A 221 -7.14 -10.78 -0.86
N ALA A 222 -6.59 -10.14 0.18
CA ALA A 222 -5.23 -10.45 0.64
C ALA A 222 -5.14 -11.75 1.46
N GLY A 223 -6.19 -12.08 2.20
CA GLY A 223 -6.21 -13.14 3.20
C GLY A 223 -7.19 -14.28 2.91
N ALA A 224 -7.63 -14.92 3.99
CA ALA A 224 -8.44 -16.12 3.98
C ALA A 224 -9.84 -15.92 3.37
N GLN A 225 -10.27 -16.91 2.59
CA GLN A 225 -11.60 -16.98 1.98
C GLN A 225 -12.38 -18.16 2.55
N ALA A 226 -13.53 -17.90 3.18
CA ALA A 226 -14.25 -18.92 3.93
C ALA A 226 -15.66 -19.22 3.36
N PHE A 227 -16.07 -20.48 3.45
CA PHE A 227 -17.48 -20.89 3.32
C PHE A 227 -18.01 -21.39 4.66
N SER A 228 -19.21 -20.95 5.02
CA SER A 228 -19.94 -21.41 6.21
C SER A 228 -21.00 -22.46 5.84
N SER A 229 -21.32 -23.35 6.77
CA SER A 229 -22.34 -24.40 6.61
C SER A 229 -22.16 -25.25 5.35
N PHE A 230 -20.91 -25.63 5.08
CA PHE A 230 -20.50 -26.26 3.83
C PHE A 230 -21.24 -27.58 3.58
N ASP A 231 -21.31 -28.45 4.59
CA ASP A 231 -22.02 -29.72 4.55
C ASP A 231 -23.54 -29.55 4.45
N THR A 232 -24.12 -28.67 5.26
CA THR A 232 -25.57 -28.40 5.24
C THR A 232 -26.05 -27.96 3.85
N TYR A 233 -25.32 -27.05 3.19
CA TYR A 233 -25.68 -26.57 1.85
C TYR A 233 -25.44 -27.59 0.73
N LEU A 234 -24.54 -28.55 0.91
CA LEU A 234 -24.26 -29.60 -0.08
C LEU A 234 -25.22 -30.80 0.05
N ALA A 235 -25.81 -31.03 1.23
CA ALA A 235 -26.70 -32.16 1.49
C ALA A 235 -27.89 -32.28 0.51
N PRO A 236 -28.56 -31.19 0.07
CA PRO A 236 -29.64 -31.27 -0.92
C PRO A 236 -29.21 -31.88 -2.25
N PHE A 237 -28.01 -31.54 -2.74
CA PHE A 237 -27.48 -32.09 -3.99
C PHE A 237 -27.23 -33.60 -3.89
N VAL A 238 -26.72 -34.05 -2.73
CA VAL A 238 -26.54 -35.48 -2.44
C VAL A 238 -27.88 -36.22 -2.44
N LYS A 239 -28.90 -35.61 -1.82
CA LYS A 239 -30.24 -36.21 -1.69
C LYS A 239 -30.99 -36.28 -3.02
N VAL A 240 -30.97 -35.20 -3.81
CA VAL A 240 -31.68 -35.13 -5.10
C VAL A 240 -31.10 -36.10 -6.11
N ASP A 241 -29.77 -36.19 -6.19
CA ASP A 241 -29.08 -37.10 -7.11
C ASP A 241 -28.97 -38.55 -6.57
N ASN A 242 -29.45 -38.81 -5.35
CA ASN A 242 -29.37 -40.09 -4.65
C ASN A 242 -27.96 -40.71 -4.67
N LEU A 243 -26.96 -39.88 -4.37
CA LEU A 243 -25.55 -40.25 -4.51
C LEU A 243 -25.11 -41.26 -3.45
N THR A 244 -24.30 -42.23 -3.87
CA THR A 244 -23.64 -43.17 -2.96
C THR A 244 -22.50 -42.49 -2.21
N TYR A 245 -22.10 -43.05 -1.06
CA TYR A 245 -20.94 -42.57 -0.31
C TYR A 245 -19.67 -42.45 -1.16
N LYS A 246 -19.45 -43.39 -2.09
CA LYS A 246 -18.28 -43.38 -2.97
C LYS A 246 -18.28 -42.17 -3.91
N GLU A 247 -19.44 -41.82 -4.46
CA GLU A 247 -19.60 -40.67 -5.37
C GLU A 247 -19.45 -39.35 -4.63
N VAL A 248 -20.05 -39.23 -3.43
CA VAL A 248 -19.87 -38.06 -2.56
C VAL A 248 -18.40 -37.89 -2.21
N LYS A 249 -17.73 -38.96 -1.76
CA LYS A 249 -16.29 -38.94 -1.45
C LYS A 249 -15.45 -38.51 -2.65
N GLN A 250 -15.79 -38.95 -3.86
CA GLN A 250 -15.10 -38.54 -5.08
C GLN A 250 -15.28 -37.05 -5.36
N CYS A 251 -16.48 -36.50 -5.18
CA CYS A 251 -16.75 -35.07 -5.38
C CYS A 251 -15.98 -34.20 -4.38
N ILE A 252 -15.96 -34.60 -3.10
CA ILE A 252 -15.21 -33.88 -2.06
C ILE A 252 -13.70 -34.02 -2.28
N GLN A 253 -13.21 -35.20 -2.68
CA GLN A 253 -11.81 -35.37 -3.06
C GLN A 253 -11.42 -34.43 -4.21
N SER A 254 -12.27 -34.33 -5.24
CA SER A 254 -12.05 -33.41 -6.36
C SER A 254 -12.01 -31.96 -5.91
N PHE A 255 -12.91 -31.56 -5.00
CA PHE A 255 -12.90 -30.22 -4.40
C PHE A 255 -11.59 -29.95 -3.66
N VAL A 256 -11.18 -30.86 -2.76
CA VAL A 256 -9.94 -30.73 -1.97
C VAL A 256 -8.73 -30.65 -2.88
N TYR A 257 -8.64 -31.49 -3.91
CA TYR A 257 -7.51 -31.43 -4.85
C TYR A 257 -7.54 -30.16 -5.69
N GLY A 258 -8.72 -29.70 -6.09
CA GLY A 258 -8.90 -28.46 -6.83
C GLY A 258 -8.41 -27.24 -6.06
N VAL A 259 -8.85 -27.06 -4.81
CA VAL A 259 -8.44 -25.92 -3.98
C VAL A 259 -6.96 -25.98 -3.56
N ASN A 260 -6.34 -27.16 -3.53
CA ASN A 260 -4.92 -27.29 -3.17
C ASN A 260 -3.98 -27.23 -4.40
N THR A 261 -4.51 -27.18 -5.62
CA THR A 261 -3.69 -27.09 -6.83
C THR A 261 -3.57 -25.63 -7.27
N PRO A 262 -2.40 -24.99 -7.13
CA PRO A 262 -2.24 -23.59 -7.49
C PRO A 262 -2.34 -23.40 -9.01
N SER A 263 -3.33 -22.63 -9.48
CA SER A 263 -3.50 -22.30 -10.91
C SER A 263 -3.33 -20.80 -11.18
N ARG A 264 -2.06 -20.38 -11.28
CA ARG A 264 -1.54 -19.10 -11.82
C ARG A 264 -1.73 -17.83 -10.97
N TRP A 265 -0.71 -16.96 -11.08
CA TRP A 265 -0.36 -15.78 -10.27
C TRP A 265 -0.29 -16.05 -8.76
N GLY A 266 0.91 -15.95 -8.22
CA GLY A 266 1.18 -16.08 -6.80
C GLY A 266 1.62 -17.43 -6.26
N THR A 267 1.66 -18.48 -7.10
CA THR A 267 2.21 -19.82 -6.76
C THR A 267 1.67 -20.47 -5.48
N GLN A 268 0.51 -19.99 -5.02
CA GLN A 268 -0.12 -20.39 -3.78
C GLN A 268 -1.50 -20.94 -4.02
N ALA A 269 -1.83 -22.01 -3.29
CA ALA A 269 -3.21 -22.43 -3.12
C ALA A 269 -3.98 -21.37 -2.32
N PRO A 270 -5.28 -21.16 -2.63
CA PRO A 270 -6.14 -20.29 -1.83
C PRO A 270 -6.09 -20.66 -0.36
N PHE A 271 -5.76 -19.68 0.50
CA PHE A 271 -5.96 -19.82 1.93
C PHE A 271 -7.47 -19.87 2.18
N SER A 272 -7.99 -21.07 2.45
CA SER A 272 -9.41 -21.33 2.48
C SER A 272 -9.85 -22.03 3.75
N ASN A 273 -11.05 -21.67 4.22
CA ASN A 273 -11.66 -22.26 5.39
C ASN A 273 -13.06 -22.78 5.03
N ILE A 274 -13.40 -23.96 5.51
CA ILE A 274 -14.77 -24.49 5.45
C ILE A 274 -15.24 -24.76 6.88
N THR A 275 -16.49 -24.44 7.15
CA THR A 275 -17.15 -24.77 8.41
C THR A 275 -18.17 -25.87 8.16
N LEU A 276 -18.16 -26.88 9.03
CA LEU A 276 -19.09 -28.00 9.00
C LEU A 276 -20.03 -27.90 10.20
N ASP A 277 -21.32 -28.12 9.98
CA ASP A 277 -22.34 -28.03 11.01
C ASP A 277 -22.54 -29.41 11.66
N TRP A 278 -22.19 -29.52 12.94
CA TRP A 278 -22.42 -30.77 13.69
C TRP A 278 -23.91 -31.11 13.84
N THR A 279 -24.73 -30.07 13.97
CA THR A 279 -26.20 -30.11 13.97
C THR A 279 -26.70 -29.13 12.95
N VAL A 280 -27.66 -29.53 12.10
CA VAL A 280 -28.26 -28.65 11.10
C VAL A 280 -28.81 -27.40 11.79
N PRO A 281 -28.39 -26.18 11.40
CA PRO A 281 -28.91 -24.95 11.97
C PRO A 281 -30.43 -24.82 11.76
N ASP A 282 -31.14 -24.31 12.77
CA ASP A 282 -32.62 -24.19 12.73
C ASP A 282 -33.10 -23.34 11.54
N ASP A 283 -32.33 -22.34 11.12
CA ASP A 283 -32.63 -21.45 9.98
C ASP A 283 -32.38 -22.12 8.60
N LEU A 284 -31.73 -23.28 8.59
CA LEU A 284 -31.44 -24.09 7.40
C LEU A 284 -32.14 -25.46 7.42
N ALA A 285 -32.97 -25.72 8.43
CA ALA A 285 -33.62 -27.01 8.63
C ALA A 285 -34.84 -27.27 7.70
N GLU A 286 -35.41 -26.21 7.11
CA GLU A 286 -36.53 -26.25 6.15
C GLU A 286 -36.08 -26.16 4.69
#